data_AF-A0A0S6UBV7-F1
#
_entry.id   AF-A0A0S6UBV7-F1
#
_cell.length_a   1.000
_cell.length_b   1.000
_cell.length_c   1.000
_cell.angle_alpha   90.00
_cell.angle_beta   90.00
_cell.angle_gamma   90.00
#
_symmetry.space_group_name_H-M   'P 1'
#
loop_
_entity.id
_entity.type
_entity.pdbx_description
1 polymer ?
#
loop_
_entity_poly.entity_id
_entity_poly.type
_entity_poly.pdbx_seq_one_letter_code
_entity_poly.pdbx_strand_id
1 'polypeptide(L)'
;MFLGSRNKGLTIPGLFPREVHEELLGGCSMKKVEPEQVLTVCPYCGTGCGLNLTVQDGKITGVAPDRLHPVSEGELCVKGYYGYQYVQDSRRLTAPLIKKDGGFVAVSWDEALEYVVSRLKKIKEESGPDAFALFTSARATNEDNYAAQKFTRAVMGTNNIDHCARL
;
A
#
# COMPACT_ATOMS: atom_id res chain seq x y z
N MET A 1 26.55 -63.50 17.93
CA MET A 1 25.53 -62.96 17.02
C MET A 1 25.88 -61.50 16.73
N PHE A 2 26.49 -61.24 15.56
CA PHE A 2 26.44 -59.97 14.83
C PHE A 2 24.95 -59.64 14.52
N LEU A 3 24.38 -58.44 14.36
CA LEU A 3 24.76 -57.04 14.08
C LEU A 3 23.76 -56.14 14.88
N GLY A 4 23.95 -54.86 15.19
CA GLY A 4 24.72 -53.82 14.51
C GLY A 4 23.84 -52.94 13.62
N SER A 5 23.23 -51.88 14.18
CA SER A 5 22.98 -50.63 13.46
C SER A 5 22.89 -49.48 14.48
N ARG A 6 24.05 -48.84 14.65
CA ARG A 6 24.26 -47.60 15.39
C ARG A 6 24.02 -46.45 14.41
N ASN A 7 23.38 -45.38 14.86
CA ASN A 7 24.07 -44.10 14.79
C ASN A 7 23.71 -43.26 16.02
N LYS A 8 24.44 -43.57 17.09
CA LYS A 8 24.63 -42.73 18.26
C LYS A 8 25.41 -41.51 17.81
N GLY A 9 25.03 -40.33 18.30
CA GLY A 9 25.85 -39.12 18.16
C GLY A 9 27.29 -39.45 18.50
N LEU A 10 28.18 -39.17 17.55
CA LEU A 10 29.62 -39.26 17.75
C LEU A 10 30.02 -38.03 18.57
N THR A 11 29.78 -38.07 19.88
CA THR A 11 30.46 -37.16 20.81
C THR A 11 31.85 -37.71 21.01
N ILE A 12 32.80 -37.26 20.18
CA ILE A 12 34.22 -37.46 20.41
C ILE A 12 34.56 -36.68 21.68
N PRO A 13 34.89 -37.33 22.81
CA PRO A 13 35.22 -36.62 24.03
C PRO A 13 36.63 -36.02 23.85
N GLY A 14 36.74 -34.70 23.89
CA GLY A 14 38.03 -33.99 23.86
C GLY A 14 38.42 -33.31 22.55
N LEU A 15 37.51 -33.16 21.59
CA LEU A 15 37.77 -32.36 20.38
C LEU A 15 36.76 -31.21 20.33
N PHE A 16 37.26 -29.99 20.50
CA PHE A 16 36.57 -28.70 20.57
C PHE A 16 36.06 -28.28 21.97
N PRO A 17 36.74 -27.30 22.61
CA PRO A 17 36.20 -26.58 23.75
C PRO A 17 34.82 -25.99 23.41
N ARG A 18 33.94 -25.91 24.42
CA ARG A 18 32.62 -25.27 24.32
C ARG A 18 32.67 -23.81 23.82
N GLU A 19 33.86 -23.21 23.80
CA GLU A 19 34.12 -21.86 23.31
C GLU A 19 33.97 -21.71 21.78
N VAL A 20 34.11 -22.79 20.99
CA VAL A 20 34.16 -22.67 19.51
C VAL A 20 32.79 -22.58 18.84
N HIS A 21 31.70 -22.86 19.58
CA HIS A 21 30.35 -22.67 19.04
C HIS A 21 29.92 -21.19 19.04
N GLU A 22 30.58 -20.34 19.83
CA GLU A 22 30.34 -18.91 19.93
C GLU A 22 31.23 -18.10 18.96
N GLU A 23 32.41 -18.60 18.62
CA GLU A 23 33.34 -17.96 17.65
C GLU A 23 32.92 -18.10 16.18
N LEU A 24 32.15 -19.12 15.80
CA LEU A 24 31.63 -19.27 14.42
C LEU A 24 30.42 -18.37 14.12
N LEU A 25 29.87 -17.70 15.14
CA LEU A 25 28.86 -16.65 15.01
C LEU A 25 29.48 -15.24 15.08
N GLY A 26 30.78 -15.14 14.80
CA GLY A 26 31.49 -13.88 14.63
C GLY A 26 30.81 -12.97 13.61
N GLY A 27 30.14 -11.93 14.13
CA GLY A 27 30.01 -10.66 13.43
C GLY A 27 28.74 -10.39 12.62
N CYS A 28 27.77 -11.31 12.56
CA CYS A 28 26.47 -10.97 11.95
C CYS A 28 25.45 -10.68 13.04
N SER A 29 25.53 -9.49 13.63
CA SER A 29 24.43 -8.93 14.43
C SER A 29 23.24 -8.71 13.50
N MET A 30 22.47 -9.77 13.26
CA MET A 30 21.13 -9.68 12.70
C MET A 30 20.31 -8.92 13.73
N LYS A 31 20.16 -7.60 13.55
CA LYS A 31 19.13 -6.84 14.27
C LYS A 31 17.82 -7.55 14.00
N LYS A 32 17.28 -8.21 15.02
CA LYS A 32 15.96 -8.85 14.97
C LYS A 32 14.95 -7.71 14.99
N VAL A 33 14.64 -7.17 13.82
CA VAL A 33 13.59 -6.16 13.67
C VAL A 33 12.28 -6.94 13.74
N GLU A 34 11.61 -6.88 14.89
CA GLU A 34 10.29 -7.48 15.03
C GLU A 34 9.31 -6.73 14.11
N PRO A 35 8.54 -7.45 13.26
CA PRO A 35 7.59 -6.82 12.36
C PRO A 35 6.51 -6.06 13.12
N GLU A 36 6.22 -4.84 12.67
CA GLU A 36 5.06 -4.08 13.13
C GLU A 36 3.79 -4.71 12.55
N GLN A 37 2.76 -4.85 13.39
CA GLN A 37 1.43 -5.27 12.97
C GLN A 37 0.51 -4.05 12.96
N VAL A 38 -0.01 -3.70 11.79
CA VAL A 38 -0.89 -2.54 11.61
C VAL A 38 -2.28 -3.03 11.22
N LEU A 39 -3.24 -2.80 12.11
CA LEU A 39 -4.66 -3.08 11.84
C LEU A 39 -5.22 -2.04 10.86
N THR A 40 -5.90 -2.51 9.81
CA THR A 40 -6.52 -1.66 8.79
C THR A 40 -7.73 -2.36 8.16
N VAL A 41 -8.39 -1.69 7.22
CA VAL A 41 -9.56 -2.18 6.50
C VAL A 41 -9.20 -2.50 5.05
N CYS A 42 -9.73 -3.60 4.53
CA CYS A 42 -9.58 -4.03 3.14
C CYS A 42 -10.28 -3.05 2.17
N PRO A 43 -9.56 -2.40 1.22
CA PRO A 43 -10.13 -1.37 0.35
C PRO A 43 -10.80 -1.92 -0.93
N TYR A 44 -11.05 -3.23 -1.01
CA TYR A 44 -11.46 -3.87 -2.26
C TYR A 44 -12.96 -3.84 -2.52
N CYS A 45 -13.75 -4.51 -1.68
CA CYS A 45 -15.20 -4.59 -1.81
C CYS A 45 -15.87 -4.01 -0.57
N GLY A 46 -17.17 -3.73 -0.67
CA GLY A 46 -17.95 -3.12 0.41
C GLY A 46 -18.11 -3.98 1.67
N THR A 47 -17.58 -5.20 1.71
CA THR A 47 -17.55 -6.04 2.92
C THR A 47 -16.66 -5.43 4.00
N GLY A 48 -15.58 -4.74 3.61
CA GLY A 48 -14.70 -4.05 4.57
C GLY A 48 -14.04 -4.98 5.59
N CYS A 49 -13.49 -6.12 5.16
CA CYS A 49 -12.80 -7.06 6.06
C CYS A 49 -11.62 -6.40 6.79
N GLY A 50 -11.37 -6.79 8.04
CA GLY A 50 -10.20 -6.36 8.82
C GLY A 50 -8.91 -7.06 8.39
N LEU A 51 -7.84 -6.28 8.22
CA LEU A 51 -6.51 -6.72 7.83
C LEU A 51 -5.50 -6.36 8.91
N ASN A 52 -4.63 -7.30 9.30
CA ASN A 52 -3.40 -7.02 10.03
C ASN A 52 -2.23 -7.05 9.05
N LEU A 53 -1.71 -5.88 8.68
CA LEU A 53 -0.55 -5.75 7.81
C LEU A 53 0.72 -5.98 8.62
N THR A 54 1.59 -6.86 8.13
CA THR A 54 2.94 -7.02 8.65
C THR A 54 3.86 -6.04 7.93
N VAL A 55 4.44 -5.09 8.67
CA VAL A 55 5.34 -4.06 8.14
C VAL A 55 6.74 -4.27 8.69
N GLN A 56 7.73 -4.32 7.80
CA GLN A 56 9.16 -4.41 8.12
C GLN A 56 9.91 -3.41 7.27
N ASP A 57 10.77 -2.59 7.89
CA ASP A 57 11.57 -1.56 7.19
C ASP A 57 10.73 -0.65 6.27
N GLY A 58 9.53 -0.26 6.73
CA GLY A 58 8.60 0.58 5.99
C GLY A 58 7.91 -0.09 4.80
N LYS A 59 8.06 -1.41 4.63
CA LYS A 59 7.45 -2.21 3.57
C LYS A 59 6.46 -3.21 4.12
N ILE A 60 5.36 -3.40 3.39
CA ILE A 60 4.36 -4.42 3.73
C ILE A 60 4.92 -5.77 3.25
N THR A 61 5.15 -6.69 4.19
CA THR A 61 5.74 -8.02 3.91
C THR A 61 4.73 -9.15 4.03
N GLY A 62 3.56 -8.89 4.61
CA GLY A 62 2.51 -9.89 4.77
C GLY A 62 1.19 -9.30 5.23
N VAL A 63 0.17 -10.15 5.20
CA VAL A 63 -1.18 -9.84 5.67
C VAL A 63 -1.72 -11.04 6.44
N ALA A 64 -2.30 -10.78 7.60
CA ALA A 64 -3.10 -11.72 8.34
C ALA A 64 -4.55 -11.19 8.47
N PRO A 65 -5.56 -12.07 8.53
CA PRO A 65 -6.91 -11.67 8.87
C PRO A 65 -6.98 -11.13 10.31
N ASP A 66 -7.85 -10.15 10.54
CA ASP A 66 -8.30 -9.86 11.89
C ASP A 66 -9.32 -10.92 12.34
N ARG A 67 -8.91 -11.75 13.30
CA ARG A 67 -9.71 -12.86 13.85
C ARG A 67 -10.92 -12.40 14.64
N LEU A 68 -10.92 -11.16 15.14
CA LEU A 68 -12.02 -10.60 15.93
C LEU A 68 -12.94 -9.71 15.09
N HIS A 69 -12.69 -9.59 13.79
CA HIS A 69 -13.47 -8.70 12.93
C HIS A 69 -14.92 -9.20 12.80
N PRO A 70 -15.94 -8.38 13.13
CA PRO A 70 -17.32 -8.84 13.27
C PRO A 70 -17.98 -9.26 11.96
N VAL A 71 -17.43 -8.84 10.81
CA VAL A 71 -17.99 -9.16 9.49
C VAL A 71 -17.25 -10.31 8.82
N SER A 72 -15.93 -10.40 9.01
CA SER A 72 -15.10 -11.36 8.29
C SER A 72 -14.66 -12.53 9.14
N GLU A 73 -14.81 -12.46 10.47
CA GLU A 73 -14.60 -13.57 11.41
C GLU A 73 -13.26 -14.30 11.23
N GLY A 74 -12.19 -13.57 10.89
CA GLY A 74 -10.88 -14.15 10.64
C GLY A 74 -10.63 -14.69 9.22
N GLU A 75 -11.52 -14.40 8.26
CA GLU A 75 -11.39 -14.85 6.87
C GLU A 75 -11.05 -13.72 5.90
N LEU A 76 -10.29 -14.05 4.86
CA LEU A 76 -9.97 -13.15 3.75
C LEU A 76 -10.10 -13.87 2.41
N CYS A 77 -10.60 -13.17 1.39
CA CYS A 77 -10.54 -13.66 0.01
C CYS A 77 -9.15 -13.47 -0.60
N VAL A 78 -8.95 -13.98 -1.82
CA VAL A 78 -7.68 -13.82 -2.57
C VAL A 78 -7.22 -12.36 -2.69
N LYS A 79 -8.16 -11.40 -2.80
CA LYS A 79 -7.82 -9.97 -2.88
C LYS A 79 -7.33 -9.42 -1.53
N GLY A 80 -7.86 -9.92 -0.42
CA GLY A 80 -7.43 -9.51 0.92
C GLY A 80 -6.00 -10.00 1.21
N TYR A 81 -5.68 -11.23 0.84
CA TYR A 81 -4.36 -11.82 1.07
C TYR A 81 -3.25 -11.21 0.20
N TYR A 82 -3.50 -10.96 -1.08
CA TYR A 82 -2.45 -10.58 -2.03
C TYR A 82 -2.53 -9.12 -2.49
N GLY A 83 -3.60 -8.43 -2.13
CA GLY A 83 -3.88 -7.10 -2.65
C GLY A 83 -2.95 -5.98 -2.16
N TYR A 84 -2.14 -6.21 -1.13
CA TYR A 84 -1.20 -5.21 -0.63
C TYR A 84 -0.01 -4.98 -1.57
N GLN A 85 0.26 -5.92 -2.49
CA GLN A 85 1.42 -5.89 -3.38
C GLN A 85 1.39 -4.67 -4.33
N TYR A 86 0.20 -4.19 -4.72
CA TYR A 86 0.07 -3.03 -5.62
C TYR A 86 0.67 -1.73 -5.06
N VAL A 87 0.74 -1.60 -3.73
CA VAL A 87 1.31 -0.41 -3.09
C VAL A 87 2.80 -0.29 -3.39
N GLN A 88 3.48 -1.42 -3.64
CA GLN A 88 4.92 -1.52 -3.86
C GLN A 88 5.27 -1.90 -5.31
N ASP A 89 4.30 -1.86 -6.24
CA ASP A 89 4.54 -2.16 -7.65
C ASP A 89 5.43 -1.09 -8.31
N SER A 90 6.41 -1.51 -9.11
CA SER A 90 7.36 -0.61 -9.77
C SER A 90 6.72 0.31 -10.81
N ARG A 91 5.50 0.01 -11.27
CA ARG A 91 4.74 0.83 -12.23
C ARG A 91 3.94 1.94 -11.55
N ARG A 92 4.01 2.07 -10.23
CA ARG A 92 3.38 3.17 -9.50
C ARG A 92 3.88 4.52 -10.00
N LEU A 93 2.96 5.47 -10.15
CA LEU A 93 3.31 6.86 -10.41
C LEU A 93 4.04 7.43 -9.18
N THR A 94 5.25 7.95 -9.43
CA THR A 94 6.14 8.55 -8.43
C THR A 94 6.34 10.05 -8.63
N ALA A 95 5.94 10.59 -9.79
CA ALA A 95 6.03 12.01 -10.12
C ALA A 95 4.80 12.46 -10.93
N PRO A 96 4.41 13.75 -10.85
CA PRO A 96 3.44 14.35 -11.75
C PRO A 96 3.91 14.30 -13.21
N LEU A 97 2.97 14.08 -14.14
CA LEU A 97 3.24 13.98 -15.57
C LEU A 97 2.35 14.96 -16.35
N ILE A 98 2.93 15.73 -17.27
CA ILE A 98 2.20 16.59 -18.22
C ILE A 98 2.42 16.07 -19.63
N LYS A 99 1.36 16.05 -20.44
CA LYS A 99 1.45 15.69 -21.86
C LYS A 99 2.01 16.86 -22.68
N LYS A 100 3.19 16.69 -23.28
CA LYS A 100 3.88 17.64 -24.16
C LYS A 100 4.27 16.91 -25.46
N ASP A 101 3.99 17.51 -26.61
CA ASP A 101 4.34 16.96 -27.95
C ASP A 101 3.98 15.48 -28.17
N GLY A 102 2.82 15.08 -27.66
CA GLY A 102 2.30 13.71 -27.79
C GLY A 102 2.76 12.72 -26.71
N GLY A 103 3.76 13.05 -25.89
CA GLY A 103 4.29 12.20 -24.81
C GLY A 103 4.04 12.75 -23.41
N PHE A 104 4.12 11.90 -22.38
CA PHE A 104 4.08 12.32 -20.97
C PHE A 104 5.49 12.61 -20.46
N VAL A 105 5.67 13.79 -19.86
CA VAL A 105 6.94 14.26 -19.31
C VAL A 105 6.78 14.50 -17.82
N ALA A 106 7.74 14.04 -17.01
CA ALA A 106 7.76 14.28 -15.58
C ALA A 106 8.07 15.73 -15.26
N VAL A 107 7.35 16.31 -14.29
CA VAL A 107 7.46 17.71 -13.89
C VAL A 107 7.45 17.83 -12.36
N SER A 108 7.77 19.01 -11.84
CA SER A 108 7.65 19.29 -10.41
C SER A 108 6.18 19.42 -9.99
N TRP A 109 5.91 19.29 -8.68
CA TRP A 109 4.57 19.55 -8.14
C TRP A 109 4.10 20.98 -8.39
N ASP A 110 5.00 21.97 -8.26
CA ASP A 110 4.66 23.38 -8.50
C ASP A 110 4.26 23.61 -9.97
N GLU A 111 5.02 23.05 -10.93
CA GLU A 111 4.68 23.16 -12.36
C GLU A 111 3.34 22.46 -12.67
N ALA A 112 3.12 21.26 -12.11
CA ALA A 112 1.87 20.52 -12.30
C ALA A 112 0.65 21.27 -11.75
N LEU A 113 0.76 21.84 -10.55
CA LEU A 113 -0.32 22.59 -9.93
C LEU A 113 -0.60 23.90 -10.67
N GLU A 114 0.42 24.67 -11.03
CA GLU A 114 0.24 25.90 -11.81
C GLU A 114 -0.41 25.62 -13.18
N TYR A 115 0.01 24.53 -13.83
CA TYR A 115 -0.58 24.08 -15.09
C TYR A 115 -2.07 23.75 -14.95
N VAL A 116 -2.47 23.02 -13.90
CA VAL A 116 -3.88 22.67 -13.67
C VAL A 116 -4.69 23.90 -13.28
N VAL A 117 -4.20 24.72 -12.34
CA VAL A 117 -4.90 25.90 -11.83
C VAL A 117 -5.17 26.92 -12.94
N SER A 118 -4.16 27.26 -13.75
CA SER A 118 -4.30 28.21 -14.84
C SER A 118 -5.36 27.76 -15.86
N ARG A 119 -5.39 26.48 -16.20
CA ARG A 119 -6.36 25.90 -17.15
C ARG A 119 -7.77 25.86 -16.58
N LEU A 120 -7.94 25.45 -15.32
CA LEU A 120 -9.25 25.41 -14.67
C LEU A 120 -9.85 26.82 -14.50
N LYS A 121 -9.03 27.81 -14.12
CA LYS A 121 -9.47 29.22 -14.06
C LYS A 121 -9.92 29.72 -15.42
N LYS A 122 -9.10 29.51 -16.45
CA LYS A 122 -9.42 29.90 -17.82
C LYS A 122 -10.74 29.29 -18.31
N ILE A 123 -10.94 27.98 -18.12
CA ILE A 123 -12.18 27.30 -18.50
C ILE A 123 -13.38 27.89 -17.75
N LYS A 124 -13.24 28.14 -16.45
CA LYS A 124 -14.32 28.73 -15.63
C LYS A 124 -14.67 30.15 -16.08
N GLU A 125 -13.68 30.96 -16.44
CA GLU A 125 -13.86 32.33 -16.93
C GLU A 125 -14.50 32.37 -18.33
N GLU A 126 -14.07 31.49 -19.24
CA GLU A 126 -14.51 31.50 -20.64
C GLU A 126 -15.84 30.76 -20.85
N SER A 127 -16.06 29.64 -20.15
CA SER A 127 -17.18 28.71 -20.38
C SER A 127 -18.14 28.57 -19.20
N GLY A 128 -17.85 29.25 -18.08
CA GLY A 128 -18.63 29.14 -16.86
C GLY A 128 -18.31 27.90 -16.03
N PRO A 129 -18.89 27.79 -14.82
CA PRO A 129 -18.59 26.72 -13.88
C PRO A 129 -19.08 25.33 -14.35
N ASP A 130 -20.17 25.26 -15.11
CA ASP A 130 -20.77 24.00 -15.56
C ASP A 130 -20.00 23.31 -16.70
N ALA A 131 -18.97 23.96 -17.25
CA ALA A 131 -18.02 23.32 -18.16
C ALA A 131 -17.05 22.36 -17.46
N PHE A 132 -16.98 22.40 -16.13
CA PHE A 132 -16.19 21.49 -15.31
C PHE A 132 -17.02 20.28 -14.86
N ALA A 133 -16.38 19.12 -14.78
CA ALA A 133 -16.92 17.94 -14.11
C ALA A 133 -15.82 17.22 -13.33
N LEU A 134 -16.18 16.62 -12.19
CA LEU A 134 -15.27 15.82 -11.37
C LEU A 134 -15.84 14.42 -11.13
N PHE A 135 -15.00 13.40 -11.24
CA PHE A 135 -15.36 12.01 -10.93
C PHE A 135 -14.62 11.53 -9.68
N THR A 136 -15.40 11.05 -8.72
CA THR A 136 -14.93 10.46 -7.46
C THR A 136 -14.94 8.94 -7.51
N SER A 137 -14.47 8.29 -6.42
CA SER A 137 -14.36 6.83 -6.35
C SER A 137 -14.93 6.24 -5.07
N ALA A 138 -15.49 5.02 -5.18
CA ALA A 138 -15.90 4.22 -4.03
C ALA A 138 -14.70 3.70 -3.23
N ARG A 139 -13.50 3.75 -3.81
CA ARG A 139 -12.25 3.35 -3.17
C ARG A 139 -11.47 4.51 -2.56
N ALA A 140 -11.95 5.74 -2.77
CA ALA A 140 -11.37 6.91 -2.10
C ALA A 140 -11.88 6.99 -0.65
N THR A 141 -11.14 7.70 0.20
CA THR A 141 -11.56 7.91 1.59
C THR A 141 -12.77 8.86 1.67
N ASN A 142 -13.42 8.91 2.82
CA ASN A 142 -14.50 9.87 3.05
C ASN A 142 -13.99 11.31 2.99
N GLU A 143 -12.77 11.52 3.48
CA GLU A 143 -12.04 12.77 3.47
C GLU A 143 -11.76 13.25 2.04
N ASP A 144 -11.27 12.36 1.17
CA ASP A 144 -11.03 12.66 -0.25
C ASP A 144 -12.33 13.05 -0.95
N ASN A 145 -13.39 12.26 -0.75
CA ASN A 145 -14.70 12.53 -1.36
C ASN A 145 -15.31 13.83 -0.84
N TYR A 146 -15.13 14.13 0.45
CA TYR A 146 -15.59 15.38 1.04
C TYR A 146 -14.83 16.59 0.50
N ALA A 147 -13.50 16.49 0.37
CA ALA A 147 -12.67 17.52 -0.24
C ALA A 147 -13.06 17.76 -1.70
N ALA A 148 -13.30 16.69 -2.47
CA ALA A 148 -13.73 16.76 -3.86
C ALA A 148 -15.11 17.45 -4.02
N GLN A 149 -16.07 17.14 -3.16
CA GLN A 149 -17.38 17.81 -3.12
C GLN A 149 -17.25 19.30 -2.80
N LYS A 150 -16.45 19.64 -1.78
CA LYS A 150 -16.18 21.03 -1.40
C LYS A 150 -15.53 21.80 -2.53
N PHE A 151 -14.50 21.24 -3.15
CA PHE A 151 -13.82 21.86 -4.27
C PHE A 151 -14.79 22.12 -5.43
N THR A 152 -15.56 21.11 -5.83
CA THR A 152 -16.46 21.23 -6.99
C THR A 152 -17.58 22.25 -6.74
N ARG A 153 -18.24 22.17 -5.58
CA ARG A 153 -19.41 23.01 -5.29
C ARG A 153 -19.06 24.41 -4.81
N ALA A 154 -18.05 24.56 -3.95
CA ALA A 154 -17.72 25.86 -3.35
C ALA A 154 -16.65 26.62 -4.13
N VAL A 155 -15.67 25.92 -4.74
CA VAL A 155 -14.57 26.58 -5.48
C VAL A 155 -14.91 26.69 -6.96
N MET A 156 -15.28 25.57 -7.60
CA MET A 156 -15.65 25.60 -9.03
C MET A 156 -17.05 26.16 -9.24
N GLY A 157 -17.99 25.94 -8.32
CA GLY A 157 -19.33 26.55 -8.37
C GLY A 157 -20.33 25.76 -9.20
N THR A 158 -20.13 24.44 -9.34
CA THR A 158 -21.04 23.55 -10.08
C THR A 158 -21.39 22.32 -9.25
N ASN A 159 -22.50 21.66 -9.62
CA ASN A 159 -22.90 20.36 -9.07
C ASN A 159 -22.50 19.18 -9.97
N ASN A 160 -21.72 19.43 -11.02
CA ASN A 160 -21.19 18.40 -11.92
C ASN A 160 -20.10 17.56 -11.24
N ILE A 161 -20.52 16.75 -10.28
CA ILE A 161 -19.68 15.79 -9.58
C ILE A 161 -20.43 14.46 -9.51
N ASP A 162 -19.76 13.41 -9.95
CA ASP A 162 -20.33 12.07 -9.94
C ASP A 162 -19.30 11.03 -9.46
N HIS A 163 -19.69 9.77 -9.50
CA HIS A 163 -19.01 8.64 -8.93
C HIS A 163 -18.84 7.52 -9.95
N CYS A 164 -17.70 6.82 -9.88
CA CYS A 164 -17.32 5.79 -10.84
C CYS A 164 -18.32 4.62 -10.98
N ALA A 165 -19.24 4.37 -10.04
CA ALA A 165 -20.22 3.30 -10.13
C ALA A 165 -21.48 3.66 -10.93
N ARG A 166 -21.60 4.90 -11.42
CA ARG A 166 -22.71 5.34 -12.27
C ARG A 166 -22.30 5.55 -13.74
N LEU A 167 -21.05 5.24 -14.08
CA LEU A 167 -20.49 5.26 -15.44
C LEU A 167 -20.41 3.84 -16.00
#